data_AF-A0A2S9FYK4-F1
#
_entry.id   AF-A0A2S9FYK4-F1
#
_cell.length_a   1.000
_cell.length_b   1.000
_cell.length_c   1.000
_cell.angle_alpha   90.00
_cell.angle_beta   90.00
_cell.angle_gamma   90.00
#
_symmetry.space_group_name_H-M   'P 1'
#
loop_
_entity.id
_entity.type
_entity.pdbx_description
1 polymer ?
#
loop_
_entity_poly.entity_id
_entity_poly.type
_entity_poly.pdbx_seq_one_letter_code
_entity_poly.pdbx_strand_id
1 'polypeptide(L)'
;ETIRLVETTDLGAAVPIPQHVPWFPKDVPAWSVRWVMFHMIEGLARHAGQGDIIRESIDGATLYELLAGLEGWPETEWLKPFSPA
;
A
#
# COMPACT_ATOMS: atom_id res chain seq x y z
N GLU A 1 5.10 -12.84 8.62
CA GLU A 1 4.87 -12.25 9.96
C GLU A 1 3.66 -11.30 10.02
N THR A 2 3.58 -10.22 9.24
CA THR A 2 2.46 -9.25 9.32
C THR A 2 1.07 -9.84 9.04
N ILE A 3 0.95 -10.72 8.04
CA ILE A 3 -0.34 -11.39 7.74
C ILE A 3 -0.81 -12.25 8.92
N ARG A 4 0.11 -12.92 9.62
CA ARG A 4 -0.18 -13.73 10.80
C ARG A 4 -0.85 -12.90 11.91
N LEU A 5 -0.45 -11.63 12.07
CA LEU A 5 -1.04 -10.74 13.08
C LEU A 5 -2.52 -10.45 12.82
N VAL A 6 -2.96 -10.45 11.57
CA VAL A 6 -4.38 -10.26 11.22
C VAL A 6 -5.22 -11.44 11.73
N GLU A 7 -4.65 -12.64 11.69
CA GLU A 7 -5.33 -13.87 12.10
C GLU A 7 -5.27 -14.12 13.61
N THR A 8 -4.19 -13.67 14.27
CA THR A 8 -3.92 -14.03 15.67
C THR A 8 -4.20 -12.92 16.69
N THR A 9 -4.33 -11.66 16.27
CA THR A 9 -4.52 -10.53 17.18
C THR A 9 -6.00 -10.23 17.39
N ASP A 10 -6.37 -9.81 18.60
CA ASP A 10 -7.68 -9.20 18.82
C ASP A 10 -7.80 -7.87 18.05
N LEU A 11 -8.57 -7.90 16.96
CA LEU A 11 -8.80 -6.74 16.10
C LEU A 11 -9.58 -5.60 16.80
N GLY A 12 -10.25 -5.90 17.92
CA GLY A 12 -10.93 -4.91 18.77
C GLY A 12 -10.04 -4.31 19.85
N ALA A 13 -8.84 -4.86 20.08
CA ALA A 13 -7.95 -4.37 21.13
C ALA A 13 -7.58 -2.90 20.92
N ALA A 14 -7.53 -2.16 22.02
CA ALA A 14 -7.22 -0.74 22.04
C ALA A 14 -5.72 -0.49 21.86
N VAL A 15 -5.38 0.40 20.94
CA VAL A 15 -4.06 0.97 20.68
C VAL A 15 -4.10 2.43 21.14
N PRO A 16 -3.57 2.76 22.33
CA PRO A 16 -3.63 4.11 22.87
C PRO A 16 -2.92 5.13 21.98
N ILE A 17 -3.50 6.33 21.85
CA ILE A 17 -2.86 7.44 21.13
C ILE A 17 -2.41 8.54 22.10
N PRO A 18 -1.25 9.19 21.85
CA PRO A 18 -0.79 10.34 22.63
C PRO A 18 -1.83 11.47 22.71
N GLN A 19 -2.26 11.82 23.91
CA GLN A 19 -3.29 12.87 24.09
C GLN A 19 -2.73 14.30 23.99
N HIS A 20 -1.43 14.46 24.23
CA HIS A 20 -0.76 15.77 24.27
C HIS A 20 -0.38 16.31 22.89
N VAL A 21 -0.39 15.48 21.83
CA VAL A 21 -0.01 15.94 20.48
C VAL A 21 -1.19 16.65 19.78
N PRO A 22 -0.94 17.75 19.05
CA PRO A 22 -2.02 18.61 18.55
C PRO A 22 -2.82 18.03 17.39
N TRP A 23 -2.25 17.10 16.60
CA TRP A 23 -2.92 16.52 15.43
C TRP A 23 -3.76 15.26 15.72
N PHE A 24 -3.74 14.74 16.96
CA PHE A 24 -4.66 13.66 17.35
C PHE A 24 -5.97 14.22 17.91
N PRO A 25 -7.12 13.58 17.60
CA PRO A 25 -8.40 13.95 18.19
C PRO A 25 -8.35 13.86 19.72
N LYS A 26 -8.97 14.83 20.40
CA LYS A 26 -8.93 14.92 21.87
C LYS A 26 -9.99 14.05 22.56
N ASP A 27 -11.00 13.65 21.81
CA ASP A 27 -12.10 12.80 22.22
C ASP A 27 -11.86 11.30 21.91
N VAL A 28 -10.73 10.97 21.29
CA VAL A 28 -10.35 9.60 20.94
C VAL A 28 -9.20 9.13 21.85
N PRO A 29 -9.45 8.22 22.81
CA PRO A 29 -8.41 7.74 23.71
C PRO A 29 -7.49 6.69 23.04
N ALA A 30 -8.03 5.94 22.08
CA ALA A 30 -7.35 4.85 21.40
C ALA A 30 -8.01 4.53 20.04
N TRP A 31 -7.24 3.92 19.16
CA TRP A 31 -7.76 3.26 17.95
C TRP A 31 -7.81 1.76 18.15
N SER A 32 -8.62 1.04 17.38
CA SER A 32 -8.56 -0.43 17.40
C SER A 32 -7.38 -0.93 16.57
N VAL A 33 -6.86 -2.12 16.89
CA VAL A 33 -5.88 -2.83 16.03
C VAL A 33 -6.36 -2.89 14.58
N ARG A 34 -7.66 -3.14 14.36
CA ARG A 34 -8.28 -3.10 13.03
C ARG A 34 -8.09 -1.77 12.32
N TRP A 35 -8.36 -0.65 13.01
CA TRP A 35 -8.19 0.68 12.43
C TRP A 35 -6.75 0.91 12.04
N VAL A 36 -5.79 0.55 12.91
CA VAL A 36 -4.35 0.72 12.64
C VAL A 36 -3.92 -0.10 11.42
N MET A 37 -4.35 -1.36 11.32
CA MET A 37 -4.03 -2.21 10.17
C MET A 37 -4.55 -1.62 8.86
N PHE A 38 -5.82 -1.18 8.82
CA PHE A 38 -6.37 -0.55 7.63
C PHE A 38 -5.68 0.78 7.30
N HIS A 39 -5.34 1.57 8.30
CA HIS A 39 -4.61 2.82 8.09
C HIS A 39 -3.22 2.58 7.51
N MET A 40 -2.52 1.51 7.93
CA MET A 40 -1.24 1.13 7.33
C MET A 40 -1.38 0.68 5.88
N ILE A 41 -2.40 -0.12 5.56
CA ILE A 41 -2.68 -0.55 4.18
C ILE A 41 -2.96 0.67 3.29
N GLU A 42 -3.82 1.57 3.76
CA GLU A 42 -4.19 2.79 3.06
C GLU A 42 -2.97 3.73 2.85
N GLY A 43 -2.18 3.94 3.91
CA GLY A 43 -0.96 4.74 3.83
C GLY A 43 0.06 4.16 2.85
N LEU A 44 0.28 2.84 2.91
CA LEU A 44 1.18 2.15 1.99
C LEU A 44 0.69 2.25 0.54
N ALA A 45 -0.58 1.96 0.29
CA ALA A 45 -1.16 2.03 -1.05
C ALA A 45 -1.07 3.45 -1.63
N ARG A 46 -1.31 4.49 -0.82
CA ARG A 46 -1.19 5.89 -1.24
C ARG A 46 0.24 6.21 -1.66
N HIS A 47 1.24 5.82 -0.88
CA HIS A 47 2.65 6.08 -1.22
C HIS A 47 3.13 5.23 -2.39
N ALA A 48 2.71 3.97 -2.49
CA ALA A 48 3.03 3.11 -3.61
C ALA A 48 2.48 3.71 -4.92
N GLY A 49 1.23 4.18 -4.93
CA GLY A 49 0.65 4.86 -6.09
C GLY A 49 1.37 6.16 -6.45
N GLN A 50 1.81 6.94 -5.46
CA GLN A 50 2.65 8.12 -5.72
C GLN A 50 3.99 7.75 -6.36
N GLY A 51 4.64 6.69 -5.86
CA GLY A 51 5.87 6.16 -6.45
C GLY A 51 5.66 5.65 -7.87
N ASP A 52 4.51 5.03 -8.13
CA ASP A 52 4.13 4.51 -9.44
C ASP A 52 3.97 5.62 -10.48
N ILE A 53 3.36 6.76 -10.11
CA ILE A 53 3.27 7.94 -10.97
C ILE A 53 4.67 8.45 -11.36
N ILE A 54 5.59 8.52 -10.40
CA ILE A 54 6.97 8.97 -10.65
C ILE A 54 7.68 8.00 -11.59
N ARG A 55 7.57 6.69 -11.33
CA ARG A 55 8.14 5.63 -12.16
C ARG A 55 7.61 5.69 -13.60
N GLU A 56 6.29 5.72 -13.78
CA GLU A 56 5.64 5.82 -15.09
C GLU A 56 6.05 7.10 -15.84
N SER A 57 6.29 8.21 -15.12
CA SER A 57 6.81 9.43 -15.75
C SER A 57 8.25 9.30 -16.28
N ILE A 58 9.01 8.29 -15.82
CA ILE A 58 10.39 8.03 -16.25
C ILE A 58 10.42 7.03 -17.41
N ASP A 59 9.68 5.93 -17.30
CA ASP A 59 9.75 4.80 -18.24
C ASP A 59 8.54 4.67 -19.18
N GLY A 60 7.45 5.35 -18.89
CA GLY A 60 6.19 5.30 -19.65
C GLY A 60 5.41 3.99 -19.49
N ALA A 61 5.90 3.03 -18.70
CA ALA A 61 5.30 1.72 -18.58
C ALA A 61 4.13 1.72 -17.59
N THR A 62 3.02 1.13 -18.01
CA THR A 62 1.80 0.92 -17.21
C THR A 62 1.75 -0.50 -16.65
N LEU A 63 0.75 -0.80 -15.81
CA LEU A 63 0.60 -2.09 -15.12
C LEU A 63 0.78 -3.31 -16.03
N TYR A 64 0.14 -3.35 -17.19
CA TYR A 64 0.14 -4.53 -18.05
C TYR A 64 1.51 -4.81 -18.64
N GLU A 65 2.27 -3.78 -19.01
CA GLU A 65 3.60 -3.92 -19.59
C GLU A 65 4.58 -4.45 -18.53
N LEU A 66 4.47 -3.96 -17.29
CA LEU A 66 5.25 -4.45 -16.16
C LEU A 66 4.95 -5.92 -15.84
N LEU A 67 3.67 -6.29 -15.76
CA LEU A 67 3.27 -7.68 -15.52
C LEU A 67 3.71 -8.59 -16.66
N ALA A 68 3.58 -8.15 -17.91
CA ALA A 68 4.03 -8.90 -19.07
C ALA A 68 5.55 -9.14 -19.06
N GLY A 69 6.34 -8.13 -18.66
CA GLY A 69 7.79 -8.29 -18.49
C GLY A 69 8.15 -9.23 -17.33
N LEU A 70 7.44 -9.14 -16.21
CA LEU A 70 7.66 -9.98 -15.04
C LEU A 70 7.28 -11.45 -15.26
N GLU A 71 6.12 -11.69 -15.87
CA GLU A 71 5.54 -13.02 -16.07
C GLU A 71 5.91 -13.64 -17.42
N GLY A 72 6.64 -12.92 -18.27
CA GLY A 72 7.07 -13.41 -19.58
C GLY A 72 5.91 -13.60 -20.57
N TRP A 73 4.90 -12.74 -20.52
CA TRP A 73 3.80 -12.78 -21.49
C TRP A 73 4.32 -12.42 -22.88
N PRO A 74 3.78 -13.05 -23.96
CA PRO A 74 4.19 -12.71 -25.32
C PRO A 74 3.74 -11.30 -25.69
N GLU A 75 4.54 -10.62 -26.53
CA GLU A 75 4.14 -9.36 -27.14
C GLU A 75 2.92 -9.54 -28.05
N THR A 76 2.02 -8.56 -28.04
CA THR A 76 0.82 -8.51 -28.88
C THR A 76 0.70 -7.14 -29.55
N GLU A 77 -0.29 -6.95 -30.42
CA GLU A 77 -0.59 -5.65 -31.05
C GLU A 77 -0.80 -4.50 -30.06
N TRP A 78 -1.24 -4.78 -28.83
CA TRP A 78 -1.63 -3.77 -27.83
C TRP A 78 -0.79 -3.82 -26.56
N LEU A 79 0.22 -4.70 -26.50
CA LEU A 79 0.98 -4.95 -25.28
C LEU A 79 2.41 -5.30 -25.62
N LYS A 80 3.35 -4.48 -25.14
CA LYS A 80 4.78 -4.74 -25.21
C LYS A 80 5.31 -5.03 -23.80
N PRO A 81 5.89 -6.22 -23.54
CA PRO A 81 6.50 -6.52 -22.25
C PRO A 81 7.57 -5.49 -21.88
N PHE A 82 7.51 -4.98 -20.66
CA PHE A 82 8.49 -4.04 -20.15
C PHE A 82 9.86 -4.71 -20.05
N SER A 83 10.89 -4.02 -20.55
CA SER A 83 12.29 -4.38 -20.33
C SER A 83 13.02 -3.15 -19.80
N PRO A 84 13.74 -3.25 -18.67
CA PRO A 84 14.62 -2.18 -18.23
C PRO A 84 15.69 -1.91 -19.29
N ALA A 85 16.12 -0.64 -19.37
CA ALA A 85 17.20 -0.19 -20.26
C ALA A 85 18.57 -0.73 -19.85
#